data_AF-A0AA94EG47-F1
#
_entry.id   AF-A0AA94EG47-F1
#
_cell.length_a   1.000
_cell.length_b   1.000
_cell.length_c   1.000
_cell.angle_alpha   90.00
_cell.angle_beta   90.00
_cell.angle_gamma   90.00
#
_symmetry.space_group_name_H-M   'P 1'
#
loop_
_entity.id
_entity.type
_entity.pdbx_description
1 polymer ?
#
loop_
_entity_poly.entity_id
_entity_poly.type
_entity_poly.pdbx_seq_one_letter_code
_entity_poly.pdbx_strand_id
1 'polypeptide(L)'
;MIMLSLALFGLLLSSAVSSALLLRVRTQAVYVDVVANAIINRNHLIVAEQRRLGRMPTAAELSATQHSSAIIWPFEITEYSAERVVYRLPLAQPQWQQRLLAKVAGTVVDGHWYGELQAPIVTAD
;
A
#
# COMPACT_ATOMS: atom_id res chain seq x y z
N MET A 1 -23.86 36.10 32.18
CA MET A 1 -22.88 35.02 31.95
C MET A 1 -23.33 33.98 30.92
N ILE A 2 -24.54 33.42 31.00
CA ILE A 2 -24.99 32.29 30.14
C ILE A 2 -24.61 32.40 28.65
N MET A 3 -24.87 33.53 27.97
CA MET A 3 -24.51 33.68 26.54
C MET A 3 -23.00 33.64 26.27
N LEU A 4 -22.16 34.15 27.18
CA LEU A 4 -20.69 34.05 27.06
C LEU A 4 -20.25 32.59 27.21
N SER A 5 -20.84 31.87 28.16
CA SER A 5 -20.59 30.43 28.36
C SER A 5 -20.99 29.62 27.12
N LEU A 6 -22.13 29.95 26.50
CA LEU A 6 -22.62 29.27 25.30
C LEU A 6 -21.76 29.57 24.06
N ALA A 7 -21.31 30.82 23.90
CA ALA A 7 -20.39 31.21 22.82
C ALA A 7 -19.02 30.54 22.96
N LEU A 8 -18.46 30.49 24.18
CA LEU A 8 -17.23 29.75 24.48
C LEU A 8 -17.40 28.24 24.23
N PHE A 9 -18.52 27.64 24.62
CA PHE A 9 -18.81 26.24 24.34
C PHE A 9 -18.90 25.96 22.83
N GLY A 10 -19.56 26.83 22.05
CA GLY A 10 -19.62 26.74 20.59
C GLY A 10 -18.23 26.81 19.94
N LEU A 11 -17.39 27.77 20.37
CA LEU A 11 -16.00 27.89 19.91
C LEU A 11 -15.16 26.65 20.24
N LEU A 12 -15.25 26.13 21.46
CA LEU A 12 -14.55 24.92 21.88
C LEU A 12 -15.01 23.68 21.09
N LEU A 13 -16.33 23.53 20.87
CA LEU A 13 -16.89 22.44 20.07
C LEU A 13 -16.45 22.51 18.61
N SER A 14 -16.50 23.69 17.98
CA SER A 14 -16.00 23.90 16.61
C SER A 14 -14.49 23.63 16.50
N SER A 15 -13.70 24.03 17.51
CA SER A 15 -12.26 23.75 17.58
C SER A 15 -11.98 22.25 17.70
N ALA A 16 -12.69 21.54 18.58
CA ALA A 16 -12.57 20.09 18.75
C ALA A 16 -12.94 19.32 17.46
N VAL A 17 -14.05 19.70 16.80
CA VAL A 17 -14.46 19.10 15.52
C VAL A 17 -13.43 19.36 14.43
N SER A 18 -12.92 20.59 14.31
CA SER A 18 -11.88 20.93 13.33
C SER A 18 -10.58 20.16 13.58
N SER A 19 -10.16 20.03 14.85
CA SER A 19 -8.97 19.27 15.24
C SER A 19 -9.12 17.78 14.95
N ALA A 20 -10.28 17.18 15.24
CA ALA A 20 -10.58 15.79 14.90
C ALA A 20 -10.61 15.54 13.39
N LEU A 21 -11.13 16.48 12.59
CA LEU A 21 -11.11 16.42 11.13
C LEU A 21 -9.67 16.51 10.58
N LEU A 22 -8.86 17.45 11.08
CA LEU A 22 -7.44 17.59 10.68
C LEU A 22 -6.62 16.35 11.06
N LEU A 23 -6.82 15.80 12.26
CA LEU A 23 -6.19 14.55 12.68
C LEU A 23 -6.60 13.38 11.78
N ARG A 24 -7.90 13.25 11.46
CA ARG A 24 -8.40 12.23 10.53
C ARG A 24 -7.74 12.36 9.16
N VAL A 25 -7.70 13.56 8.57
CA VAL A 25 -7.06 13.81 7.26
C VAL A 25 -5.56 13.50 7.30
N ARG A 26 -4.84 13.89 8.35
CA ARG A 26 -3.41 13.60 8.51
C ARG A 26 -3.14 12.09 8.62
N THR A 27 -3.90 11.38 9.44
CA THR A 27 -3.78 9.92 9.58
C THR A 27 -4.11 9.19 8.26
N GLN A 28 -5.03 9.72 7.46
CA GLN A 28 -5.37 9.18 6.14
C GLN A 28 -4.27 9.42 5.10
N ALA A 29 -3.61 10.58 5.11
CA ALA A 29 -2.44 10.84 4.27
C ALA A 29 -1.30 9.88 4.62
N VAL A 30 -0.94 9.77 5.91
CA VAL A 30 0.08 8.83 6.40
C VAL A 30 -0.25 7.38 6.03
N TYR A 31 -1.52 6.96 6.14
CA TYR A 31 -1.94 5.62 5.71
C TYR A 31 -1.70 5.38 4.21
N VAL A 32 -2.11 6.31 3.34
CA VAL A 32 -1.89 6.19 1.88
C VAL A 32 -0.39 6.17 1.55
N ASP A 33 0.42 6.97 2.22
CA ASP A 33 1.87 7.02 2.00
C ASP A 33 2.58 5.74 2.48
N VAL A 34 2.20 5.20 3.63
CA VAL A 34 2.73 3.92 4.14
C VAL A 34 2.37 2.76 3.19
N VAL A 35 1.13 2.69 2.70
CA VAL A 35 0.70 1.64 1.76
C VAL A 35 1.38 1.79 0.41
N ALA A 36 1.49 3.01 -0.13
CA ALA A 36 2.20 3.25 -1.39
C ALA A 36 3.69 2.89 -1.29
N ASN A 37 4.37 3.27 -0.20
CA ASN A 37 5.77 2.91 0.03
C ASN A 37 5.97 1.40 0.22
N ALA A 38 5.04 0.70 0.88
CA ALA A 38 5.08 -0.75 1.00
C ALA A 38 4.99 -1.45 -0.37
N ILE A 39 4.13 -0.95 -1.26
CA ILE A 39 3.99 -1.42 -2.64
C ILE A 39 5.29 -1.15 -3.43
N ILE A 40 5.79 0.09 -3.44
CA ILE A 40 7.01 0.47 -4.17
C ILE A 40 8.22 -0.38 -3.73
N ASN A 41 8.43 -0.52 -2.41
CA ASN A 41 9.52 -1.33 -1.86
C ASN A 41 9.41 -2.80 -2.25
N ARG A 42 8.19 -3.36 -2.29
CA ARG A 42 7.99 -4.75 -2.71
C ARG A 42 8.23 -4.94 -4.21
N ASN A 43 7.78 -3.99 -5.05
CA ASN A 43 8.03 -4.04 -6.49
C ASN A 43 9.55 -3.99 -6.78
N HIS A 44 10.28 -3.12 -6.10
CA HIS A 44 11.74 -3.07 -6.16
C HIS A 44 12.39 -4.42 -5.75
N LEU A 45 11.87 -5.10 -4.73
CA LEU A 45 12.42 -6.38 -4.28
C LEU A 45 12.11 -7.53 -5.24
N ILE A 46 10.89 -7.64 -5.78
CA ILE A 46 10.55 -8.66 -6.77
C ILE A 46 11.43 -8.46 -8.02
N VAL A 47 11.64 -7.21 -8.47
CA VAL A 47 12.55 -6.87 -9.58
C VAL A 47 14.02 -7.15 -9.23
N ALA A 48 14.46 -6.94 -7.99
CA ALA A 48 15.83 -7.26 -7.56
C ALA A 48 16.09 -8.78 -7.57
N GLU A 49 15.16 -9.58 -7.07
CA GLU A 49 15.24 -11.04 -7.13
C GLU A 49 15.14 -11.57 -8.57
N GLN A 50 14.25 -11.00 -9.38
CA GLN A 50 14.13 -11.31 -10.81
C GLN A 50 15.46 -11.07 -11.56
N ARG A 51 16.15 -9.96 -11.25
CA ARG A 51 17.49 -9.66 -11.79
C ARG A 51 18.56 -10.61 -11.25
N ARG A 52 18.51 -11.00 -9.96
CA ARG A 52 19.47 -11.94 -9.35
C ARG A 52 19.34 -13.36 -9.92
N LEU A 53 18.13 -13.80 -10.24
CA LEU A 53 17.83 -15.15 -10.73
C LEU A 53 17.84 -15.26 -12.26
N GLY A 54 17.81 -14.15 -13.00
CA GLY A 54 17.68 -14.14 -14.47
C GLY A 54 16.31 -14.61 -14.98
N ARG A 55 15.33 -14.79 -14.09
CA ARG A 55 13.96 -15.24 -14.36
C ARG A 55 13.01 -14.72 -13.30
N MET A 56 11.71 -14.92 -13.49
CA MET A 56 10.73 -14.63 -12.44
C MET A 56 11.02 -15.44 -11.15
N PRO A 57 11.04 -14.81 -9.96
CA PRO A 57 11.20 -15.52 -8.68
C PRO A 57 9.90 -16.24 -8.29
N THR A 58 10.02 -17.46 -7.78
CA THR A 58 8.90 -18.24 -7.24
C THR A 58 8.38 -17.65 -5.93
N ALA A 59 7.15 -18.02 -5.54
CA ALA A 59 6.60 -17.68 -4.23
C ALA A 59 7.46 -18.20 -3.06
N ALA A 60 8.12 -19.36 -3.23
CA ALA A 60 9.04 -19.91 -2.24
C ALA A 60 10.33 -19.08 -2.11
N GLU A 61 10.91 -18.64 -3.23
CA GLU A 61 12.09 -17.77 -3.24
C GLU A 61 11.80 -16.40 -2.64
N LEU A 62 10.68 -15.77 -3.01
CA LEU A 62 10.25 -14.50 -2.40
C LEU A 62 10.00 -14.64 -0.90
N SER A 63 9.43 -15.76 -0.44
CA SER A 63 9.26 -16.05 0.99
C SER A 63 10.60 -16.28 1.70
N ALA A 64 11.58 -16.93 1.06
CA ALA A 64 12.91 -17.10 1.61
C ALA A 64 13.64 -15.75 1.77
N THR A 65 13.57 -14.88 0.75
CA THR A 65 14.12 -13.52 0.80
C THR A 65 13.40 -12.65 1.85
N GLN A 66 12.10 -12.87 2.09
CA GLN A 66 11.38 -12.21 3.20
C GLN A 66 11.99 -12.57 4.57
N HIS A 67 12.18 -13.86 4.83
CA HIS A 67 12.70 -14.36 6.09
C HIS A 67 14.16 -13.93 6.30
N SER A 68 15.01 -13.98 5.27
CA SER A 68 16.41 -13.54 5.37
C SER A 68 16.57 -12.02 5.54
N SER A 69 15.62 -11.23 5.03
CA SER A 69 15.61 -9.77 5.19
C SER A 69 15.12 -9.31 6.58
N ALA A 70 14.53 -10.22 7.38
CA ALA A 70 13.84 -9.91 8.65
C ALA A 70 12.70 -8.88 8.54
N ILE A 71 12.16 -8.64 7.34
CA ILE A 71 11.03 -7.72 7.11
C ILE A 71 9.74 -8.55 6.98
N ILE A 72 8.73 -8.24 7.79
CA ILE A 72 7.39 -8.85 7.64
C ILE A 72 6.66 -8.13 6.50
N TRP A 73 6.34 -8.84 5.41
CA TRP A 73 5.50 -8.32 4.32
C TRP A 73 4.07 -8.87 4.46
N PRO A 74 3.05 -8.02 4.68
CA PRO A 74 1.67 -8.45 4.95
C PRO A 74 0.89 -8.67 3.65
N PHE A 75 1.41 -9.54 2.78
CA PHE A 75 0.96 -9.65 1.39
C PHE A 75 0.91 -11.10 0.91
N GLU A 76 0.18 -11.35 -0.17
CA GLU A 76 -0.07 -12.70 -0.69
C GLU A 76 0.23 -12.77 -2.19
N ILE A 77 0.78 -13.89 -2.66
CA ILE A 77 0.89 -14.18 -4.10
C ILE A 77 -0.35 -14.98 -4.48
N THR A 78 -1.17 -14.43 -5.38
CA THR A 78 -2.43 -15.04 -5.82
C THR A 78 -2.26 -15.86 -7.08
N GLU A 79 -1.29 -15.53 -7.92
CA GLU A 79 -0.95 -16.31 -9.11
C GLU A 79 0.55 -16.28 -9.38
N TYR A 80 1.08 -17.40 -9.90
CA TYR A 80 2.47 -17.54 -10.30
C TYR A 80 2.57 -18.35 -11.60
N SER A 81 3.34 -17.83 -12.55
CA SER A 81 3.93 -18.59 -13.66
C SER A 81 5.40 -18.18 -13.84
N ALA A 82 6.13 -18.85 -14.72
CA ALA A 82 7.48 -18.42 -15.10
C ALA A 82 7.52 -17.01 -15.76
N GLU A 83 6.38 -16.54 -16.25
CA GLU A 83 6.22 -15.30 -17.01
C GLU A 83 5.53 -14.19 -16.20
N ARG A 84 4.73 -14.49 -15.17
CA ARG A 84 4.07 -13.48 -14.33
C ARG A 84 3.95 -13.86 -12.85
N VAL A 85 4.03 -12.85 -11.98
CA VAL A 85 3.63 -12.93 -10.57
C VAL A 85 2.49 -11.94 -10.35
N VAL A 86 1.34 -12.44 -9.92
CA VAL A 86 0.21 -11.62 -9.48
C VAL A 86 0.13 -11.69 -7.96
N TYR A 87 0.06 -10.53 -7.31
CA TYR A 87 0.18 -10.41 -5.86
C TYR A 87 -0.75 -9.34 -5.31
N ARG A 88 -1.29 -9.59 -4.12
CA ARG A 88 -2.26 -8.71 -3.46
C ARG A 88 -1.79 -8.21 -2.09
N LEU A 89 -2.27 -7.02 -1.75
CA LEU A 89 -2.07 -6.37 -0.46
C LEU A 89 -3.46 -6.00 0.13
N PRO A 90 -3.83 -6.49 1.33
CA PRO A 90 -5.08 -6.12 1.98
C PRO A 90 -5.07 -4.65 2.41
N LEU A 91 -6.15 -3.93 2.13
CA LEU A 91 -6.31 -2.51 2.43
C LEU A 91 -7.28 -2.32 3.60
N ALA A 92 -6.75 -1.99 4.78
CA ALA A 92 -7.53 -1.70 5.98
C ALA A 92 -8.48 -0.49 5.86
N GLN A 93 -8.39 0.32 4.78
CA GLN A 93 -9.30 1.44 4.51
C GLN A 93 -9.79 1.46 3.05
N PRO A 94 -10.91 0.76 2.73
CA PRO A 94 -11.51 0.77 1.39
C PRO A 94 -11.95 2.15 0.88
N GLN A 95 -12.19 3.11 1.77
CA GLN A 95 -12.57 4.49 1.40
C GLN A 95 -11.49 5.29 0.65
N TRP A 96 -10.23 4.80 0.55
CA TRP A 96 -9.10 5.53 -0.05
C TRP A 96 -8.45 4.89 -1.27
N GLN A 97 -9.06 3.86 -1.83
CA GLN A 97 -8.51 3.07 -2.95
C GLN A 97 -8.16 3.93 -4.18
N GLN A 98 -9.01 4.91 -4.53
CA GLN A 98 -8.76 5.86 -5.62
C GLN A 98 -7.50 6.73 -5.40
N ARG A 99 -7.21 7.14 -4.16
CA ARG A 99 -5.99 7.90 -3.83
C ARG A 99 -4.73 7.04 -3.87
N LEU A 100 -4.86 5.75 -3.62
CA LEU A 100 -3.75 4.79 -3.77
C LEU A 100 -3.44 4.54 -5.25
N LEU A 101 -4.46 4.30 -6.07
CA LEU A 101 -4.34 4.13 -7.53
C LEU A 101 -3.70 5.34 -8.22
N ALA A 102 -3.93 6.55 -7.71
CA ALA A 102 -3.28 7.78 -8.19
C ALA A 102 -1.78 7.89 -7.83
N LYS A 103 -1.24 7.00 -6.97
CA LYS A 103 0.18 6.96 -6.58
C LYS A 103 0.92 5.71 -7.05
N VAL A 104 0.23 4.57 -7.20
CA VAL A 104 0.84 3.28 -7.58
C VAL A 104 0.01 2.56 -8.64
N ALA A 105 0.67 2.20 -9.75
CA ALA A 105 0.05 1.47 -10.84
C ALA A 105 -0.34 0.05 -10.40
N GLY A 106 -1.59 -0.33 -10.66
CA GLY A 106 -2.20 -1.60 -10.25
C GLY A 106 -3.73 -1.48 -10.32
N THR A 107 -4.44 -2.44 -9.74
CA THR A 107 -5.91 -2.40 -9.59
C THR A 107 -6.29 -2.56 -8.12
N VAL A 108 -7.56 -2.28 -7.78
CA VAL A 108 -8.09 -2.57 -6.44
C VAL A 108 -9.44 -3.25 -6.58
N VAL A 109 -9.59 -4.41 -5.92
CA VAL A 109 -10.78 -5.28 -5.97
C VAL A 109 -11.00 -5.83 -4.56
N ASP A 110 -12.25 -5.84 -4.08
CA ASP A 110 -12.66 -6.47 -2.81
C ASP A 110 -11.75 -6.15 -1.60
N GLY A 111 -11.42 -4.87 -1.44
CA GLY A 111 -10.57 -4.40 -0.34
C GLY A 111 -9.08 -4.73 -0.46
N HIS A 112 -8.63 -5.28 -1.59
CA HIS A 112 -7.23 -5.63 -1.84
C HIS A 112 -6.68 -4.87 -3.05
N TRP A 113 -5.51 -4.25 -2.91
CA TRP A 113 -4.74 -3.78 -4.06
C TRP A 113 -4.05 -4.96 -4.73
N TYR A 114 -4.06 -5.01 -6.06
CA TYR A 114 -3.41 -6.04 -6.87
C TYR A 114 -2.34 -5.42 -7.76
N GLY A 115 -1.17 -6.05 -7.74
CA GLY A 115 -0.07 -5.79 -8.67
C GLY A 115 0.20 -7.02 -9.53
N GLU A 116 0.61 -6.77 -10.78
CA GLU A 116 1.18 -7.76 -11.67
C GLU A 116 2.61 -7.36 -12.00
N LEU A 117 3.51 -8.32 -12.02
CA LEU A 117 4.87 -8.16 -12.57
C LEU A 117 5.07 -9.26 -13.61
N GLN A 118 5.41 -8.84 -14.82
CA GLN A 118 5.72 -9.74 -15.93
C GLN A 118 7.24 -9.93 -16.04
N ALA A 119 7.66 -11.03 -16.67
CA ALA A 119 9.06 -11.28 -16.99
C ALA A 119 9.57 -10.18 -17.95
N PRO A 120 10.85 -9.77 -17.84
CA PRO A 120 11.43 -8.94 -18.87
C PRO A 120 11.35 -9.68 -20.21
N ILE A 121 10.76 -9.04 -21.22
CA ILE A 121 10.83 -9.54 -22.59
C ILE A 121 12.30 -9.47 -22.99
N VAL A 122 12.99 -10.61 -22.98
CA VAL A 122 14.33 -10.73 -23.53
C VAL A 122 14.20 -10.76 -25.04
N THR A 123 14.12 -9.57 -25.65
CA THR A 123 14.53 -9.42 -27.05
C THR A 123 15.97 -9.91 -27.16
N ALA A 124 16.19 -10.93 -27.98
CA ALA A 124 17.52 -11.28 -28.42
C ALA A 124 18.00 -10.20 -29.41
N ASP A 125 19.14 -9.59 -29.11
CA ASP A 125 19.91 -8.75 -30.03
C ASP A 125 20.63 -9.60 -31.10
#